data_AF-A0A537G5X3-F1
#
_entry.id   AF-A0A537G5X3-F1
#
_cell.length_a   1.000
_cell.length_b   1.000
_cell.length_c   1.000
_cell.angle_alpha   90.00
_cell.angle_beta   90.00
_cell.angle_gamma   90.00
#
_symmetry.space_group_name_H-M   'P 1'
#
loop_
_entity.id
_entity.type
_entity.pdbx_description
1 polymer ?
#
loop_
_entity_poly.entity_id
_entity_poly.type
_entity_poly.pdbx_seq_one_letter_code
_entity_poly.pdbx_strand_id
1 'polypeptide(L)'
;MNQNQTTEGAATHPKLFLAVRIRGTVGDNPRMELALKSLGMESKFNARLVLGNPDMLGMLRKAKDQVTWGELEPETLEMILSKRAEKSGPGPHRLDEEFARLHFKIQDLGDLAKQIIGGEQTNDLVVDEEYRYLK
;
A
#
# COMPACT_ATOMS: atom_id res chain seq x y z
N MET A 1 -20.94 7.57 37.39
CA MET A 1 -21.56 8.36 36.30
C MET A 1 -20.82 8.06 35.00
N ASN A 2 -21.57 7.55 34.02
CA ASN A 2 -21.36 7.47 32.56
C ASN A 2 -20.06 6.86 32.02
N GLN A 3 -20.10 5.62 31.51
CA GLN A 3 -20.69 5.15 30.23
C GLN A 3 -19.89 5.65 29.02
N ASN A 4 -19.15 4.73 28.39
CA ASN A 4 -19.04 4.47 26.95
C ASN A 4 -17.70 3.76 26.66
N GLN A 5 -17.56 2.56 26.11
CA GLN A 5 -18.42 1.51 25.62
C GLN A 5 -17.53 0.25 25.56
N THR A 6 -18.06 -0.89 26.00
CA THR A 6 -17.57 -2.21 25.62
C THR A 6 -17.89 -2.41 24.14
N THR A 7 -16.90 -2.72 23.31
CA THR A 7 -17.14 -3.46 22.07
C THR A 7 -16.21 -4.67 22.05
N GLU A 8 -16.79 -5.81 22.42
CA GLU A 8 -16.24 -7.14 22.20
C GLU A 8 -16.04 -7.38 20.69
N GLY A 9 -14.97 -8.10 20.34
CA GLY A 9 -14.94 -9.04 19.22
C GLY A 9 -15.40 -8.54 17.83
N ALA A 10 -14.59 -7.72 17.17
CA ALA A 10 -14.52 -7.70 15.71
C ALA A 10 -13.06 -7.95 15.33
N ALA A 11 -12.80 -8.85 14.39
CA ALA A 11 -11.45 -9.08 13.87
C ALA A 11 -10.85 -7.72 13.47
N THR A 12 -10.01 -7.14 14.32
CA THR A 12 -9.53 -5.77 14.13
C THR A 12 -8.38 -5.88 13.16
N HIS A 13 -8.72 -5.87 11.87
CA HIS A 13 -7.72 -5.89 10.82
C HIS A 13 -6.79 -4.68 11.02
N PRO A 14 -5.46 -4.88 10.92
CA PRO A 14 -4.52 -3.79 11.09
C PRO A 14 -4.83 -2.71 10.04
N LYS A 15 -5.00 -1.47 10.51
CA LYS A 15 -5.26 -0.30 9.66
C LYS A 15 -4.30 -0.25 8.48
N LEU A 16 -4.77 0.15 7.31
CA LEU A 16 -3.93 0.27 6.12
C LEU A 16 -3.42 1.70 5.97
N PHE A 17 -2.14 1.84 5.65
CA PHE A 17 -1.49 3.13 5.42
C PHE A 17 -0.96 3.23 4.00
N LEU A 18 -1.00 4.42 3.43
CA LEU A 18 -0.25 4.75 2.23
C LEU A 18 1.05 5.43 2.65
N ALA A 19 2.19 4.80 2.37
CA ALA A 19 3.50 5.40 2.53
C ALA A 19 3.97 5.96 1.18
N VAL A 20 4.43 7.22 1.15
CA VAL A 20 4.93 7.90 -0.06
C VAL A 20 6.30 8.47 0.19
N ARG A 21 7.26 8.16 -0.68
CA ARG A 21 8.59 8.75 -0.65
C ARG A 21 8.58 10.15 -1.24
N ILE A 22 8.87 11.17 -0.43
CA ILE A 22 8.77 12.58 -0.83
C ILE A 22 10.13 13.20 -1.21
N ARG A 23 11.24 12.58 -0.78
CA ARG A 23 12.61 13.02 -1.08
C ARG A 23 13.29 12.09 -2.09
N GLY A 24 14.23 12.66 -2.84
CA GLY A 24 15.09 11.89 -3.75
C GLY A 24 16.09 11.02 -2.99
N THR A 25 16.92 10.27 -3.72
CA THR A 25 17.95 9.38 -3.16
C THR A 25 19.23 10.11 -2.73
N VAL A 26 19.41 11.35 -3.19
CA VAL A 26 20.59 12.16 -2.85
C VAL A 26 20.57 12.49 -1.36
N GLY A 27 21.55 11.95 -0.63
CA GLY A 27 21.70 12.13 0.82
C GLY A 27 21.21 10.96 1.68
N ASP A 28 20.70 9.90 1.06
CA ASP A 28 20.43 8.66 1.79
C ASP A 28 21.75 8.01 2.24
N ASN A 29 21.77 7.55 3.49
CA ASN A 29 22.82 6.63 3.90
C ASN A 29 22.53 5.22 3.35
N PRO A 30 23.56 4.37 3.15
CA PRO A 30 23.38 3.05 2.54
C PRO A 30 22.36 2.15 3.26
N ARG A 31 22.21 2.32 4.58
CA ARG A 31 21.23 1.56 5.38
C ARG A 31 19.79 2.01 5.10
N MET A 32 19.57 3.30 4.93
CA MET A 32 18.27 3.88 4.58
C MET A 32 17.89 3.52 3.15
N GLU A 33 18.84 3.60 2.22
CA GLU A 33 18.63 3.20 0.83
C GLU A 33 18.21 1.72 0.76
N LEU A 34 18.92 0.83 1.46
CA LEU A 34 18.57 -0.59 1.52
C LEU A 34 17.17 -0.80 2.13
N ALA A 35 16.84 -0.09 3.22
CA ALA A 35 15.53 -0.20 3.87
C ALA A 35 14.39 0.26 2.95
N LEU A 36 14.54 1.41 2.27
CA LEU A 36 13.54 1.92 1.34
C LEU A 36 13.42 1.03 0.09
N LYS A 37 14.53 0.43 -0.35
CA LYS A 37 14.53 -0.57 -1.43
C LYS A 37 13.80 -1.85 -1.04
N SER A 38 13.95 -2.33 0.19
CA SER A 38 13.17 -3.47 0.73
C SER A 38 11.68 -3.16 0.81
N LEU A 39 11.30 -1.89 1.00
CA LEU A 39 9.90 -1.43 0.95
C LEU A 39 9.40 -1.14 -0.48
N GLY A 40 10.24 -1.29 -1.52
CA GLY A 40 9.88 -0.97 -2.90
C GLY A 40 9.81 0.54 -3.23
N MET A 41 10.36 1.40 -2.36
CA MET A 41 10.36 2.87 -2.51
C MET A 41 11.72 3.39 -3.01
N GLU A 42 12.11 2.94 -4.21
CA GLU A 42 13.43 3.23 -4.79
C GLU A 42 13.54 4.66 -5.36
N SER A 43 12.43 5.22 -5.86
CA SER A 43 12.39 6.54 -6.50
C SER A 43 11.43 7.50 -5.78
N LYS A 44 11.62 8.80 -6.04
CA LYS A 44 10.77 9.86 -5.52
C LYS A 44 9.35 9.69 -6.06
N PHE A 45 8.36 9.91 -5.20
CA PHE A 45 6.92 9.77 -5.47
C PHE A 45 6.41 8.34 -5.69
N ASN A 46 7.24 7.33 -5.43
CA ASN A 46 6.74 5.96 -5.26
C ASN A 46 5.93 5.87 -3.97
N ALA A 47 4.81 5.15 -4.06
CA ALA A 47 3.90 4.90 -2.96
C ALA A 47 3.73 3.39 -2.74
N ARG A 48 3.56 2.99 -1.48
CA ARG A 48 3.34 1.59 -1.08
C ARG A 48 2.24 1.51 -0.04
N LEU A 49 1.38 0.50 -0.15
CA LEU A 49 0.43 0.13 0.89
C LEU A 49 1.19 -0.58 2.02
N VAL A 50 0.93 -0.18 3.25
CA VAL A 50 1.63 -0.67 4.44
C VAL A 50 0.61 -1.01 5.52
N LEU A 51 0.68 -2.23 6.05
CA LEU A 51 -0.13 -2.65 7.20
C LEU A 51 0.31 -1.92 8.47
N GLY A 52 -0.65 -1.47 9.26
CA GLY A 52 -0.50 -0.75 10.52
C GLY A 52 -0.04 -1.60 11.69
N ASN A 53 0.79 -2.61 11.46
CA ASN A 53 1.39 -3.38 12.54
C ASN A 53 2.55 -2.58 13.20
N PRO A 54 2.90 -2.87 14.46
CA PRO A 54 3.93 -2.12 15.17
C PRO A 54 5.29 -2.13 14.47
N ASP A 55 5.64 -3.22 13.79
CA ASP A 55 6.93 -3.41 13.11
C ASP A 55 7.07 -2.49 11.89
N MET A 56 6.05 -2.47 11.03
CA MET A 56 6.00 -1.62 9.84
C MET A 56 5.89 -0.15 10.22
N LEU A 57 5.09 0.19 11.23
CA LEU A 57 5.05 1.56 11.76
C LEU A 57 6.42 1.97 12.34
N GLY A 58 7.11 1.06 13.03
CA GLY A 58 8.48 1.27 13.48
C GLY A 58 9.45 1.53 12.32
N MET A 59 9.29 0.82 11.21
CA MET A 59 10.08 1.01 10.00
C MET A 59 9.81 2.37 9.35
N LEU A 60 8.54 2.76 9.21
CA LEU A 60 8.16 4.08 8.70
C LEU A 60 8.70 5.21 9.58
N ARG A 61 8.64 5.06 10.92
CA ARG A 61 9.21 6.04 11.86
C ARG A 61 10.72 6.21 11.70
N LYS A 62 11.46 5.15 11.37
CA LYS A 62 12.90 5.24 11.05
C LYS A 62 13.14 5.99 9.74
N ALA A 63 12.25 5.84 8.77
CA ALA A 63 12.32 6.47 7.45
C ALA A 63 11.60 7.84 7.36
N LYS A 64 11.17 8.43 8.48
CA LYS A 64 10.33 9.64 8.55
C LYS A 64 10.87 10.86 7.79
N ASP A 65 12.19 10.95 7.62
CA ASP A 65 12.81 12.10 6.96
C ASP A 65 12.69 12.00 5.43
N GLN A 66 12.44 10.78 4.91
CA GLN A 66 12.35 10.45 3.49
C GLN A 66 10.91 10.16 3.03
N VAL A 67 10.09 9.65 3.96
CA VAL A 67 8.75 9.10 3.69
C VAL A 67 7.70 9.81 4.56
N THR A 68 6.55 10.10 3.96
CA THR A 68 5.33 10.45 4.67
C THR A 68 4.34 9.30 4.58
N TRP A 69 3.47 9.14 5.59
CA TRP A 69 2.41 8.13 5.53
C TRP A 69 1.11 8.62 6.16
N GLY A 70 -0.02 8.11 5.67
CA GLY A 70 -1.35 8.43 6.16
C GLY A 70 -2.28 7.22 6.11
N GLU A 71 -3.25 7.17 7.01
CA GLU A 71 -4.30 6.14 7.02
C GLU A 71 -5.15 6.25 5.75
N LEU A 72 -5.56 5.10 5.21
CA LEU A 72 -6.36 5.02 4.00
C LEU A 72 -7.82 4.76 4.30
N GLU A 73 -8.67 5.63 3.74
CA GLU A 73 -10.12 5.39 3.62
C GLU A 73 -10.43 4.73 2.27
N PRO A 74 -11.52 3.93 2.16
CA PRO A 74 -11.90 3.23 0.94
C PRO A 74 -11.97 4.12 -0.30
N GLU A 75 -12.56 5.31 -0.17
CA GLU A 75 -12.74 6.26 -1.27
C GLU A 75 -11.38 6.81 -1.75
N THR A 76 -10.44 6.99 -0.83
CA THR A 76 -9.09 7.44 -1.15
C THR A 76 -8.33 6.35 -1.90
N LEU A 77 -8.46 5.11 -1.46
CA LEU A 77 -7.82 3.97 -2.11
C LEU A 77 -8.38 3.75 -3.52
N GLU A 78 -9.70 3.81 -3.72
CA GLU A 78 -10.33 3.73 -5.05
C GLU A 78 -9.77 4.78 -6.02
N MET A 79 -9.62 6.03 -5.57
CA MET A 79 -9.04 7.10 -6.39
C MET A 79 -7.57 6.83 -6.74
N ILE A 80 -6.79 6.22 -5.83
CA ILE A 80 -5.40 5.85 -6.09
C ILE A 80 -5.35 4.70 -7.09
N LEU A 81 -6.19 3.67 -6.90
CA LEU A 81 -6.25 2.51 -7.78
C LEU A 81 -6.58 2.93 -9.22
N SER A 82 -7.61 3.76 -9.41
CA SER A 82 -8.02 4.22 -10.74
C SER A 82 -6.97 5.05 -11.47
N LYS A 83 -6.14 5.82 -10.75
CA LYS A 83 -5.19 6.78 -11.35
C LYS A 83 -3.75 6.26 -11.43
N ARG A 84 -3.34 5.40 -10.50
CA ARG A 84 -1.92 5.09 -10.25
C ARG A 84 -1.65 3.62 -9.97
N ALA A 85 -2.65 2.77 -9.77
CA ALA A 85 -2.34 1.36 -9.57
C ALA A 85 -1.83 0.75 -10.86
N GLU A 86 -0.80 -0.07 -10.68
CA GLU A 86 -0.19 -0.83 -11.74
C GLU A 86 -0.40 -2.33 -11.46
N LYS A 87 -0.70 -3.08 -12.51
CA LYS A 87 -0.76 -4.54 -12.51
C LYS A 87 0.61 -5.12 -12.87
N SER A 88 1.02 -6.14 -12.14
CA SER A 88 2.17 -6.97 -12.50
C SER A 88 1.79 -7.90 -13.66
N GLY A 89 2.72 -8.14 -14.58
CA GLY A 89 2.53 -9.05 -15.71
C GLY A 89 2.70 -8.41 -17.10
N PRO A 90 2.57 -9.22 -18.17
CA PRO A 90 2.71 -8.76 -19.54
C PRO A 90 1.53 -7.90 -19.97
N GLY A 91 1.80 -6.78 -20.66
CA GLY A 91 0.78 -5.88 -21.21
C GLY A 91 0.82 -4.47 -20.61
N PRO A 92 -0.23 -3.66 -20.78
CA PRO A 92 -0.28 -2.32 -20.22
C PRO A 92 -0.24 -2.39 -18.69
N HIS A 93 0.72 -1.69 -18.08
CA HIS A 93 0.93 -1.74 -16.63
C HIS A 93 -0.21 -1.13 -15.83
N ARG A 94 -1.10 -0.32 -16.41
CA ARG A 94 -2.19 0.31 -15.66
C ARG A 94 -3.25 -0.72 -15.25
N LEU A 95 -3.69 -0.67 -14.00
CA LEU A 95 -4.83 -1.45 -13.53
C LEU A 95 -6.11 -0.96 -14.22
N ASP A 96 -6.79 -1.87 -14.92
CA ASP A 96 -8.10 -1.67 -15.55
C ASP A 96 -9.18 -2.51 -14.86
N GLU A 97 -10.44 -2.07 -14.98
CA GLU A 97 -11.59 -2.76 -14.37
C GLU A 97 -11.76 -4.18 -14.91
N GLU A 98 -11.40 -4.41 -16.17
CA GLU A 98 -11.45 -5.74 -16.78
C GLU A 98 -10.49 -6.72 -16.11
N PHE A 99 -9.24 -6.31 -15.84
CA PHE A 99 -8.29 -7.12 -15.09
C PHE A 99 -8.77 -7.35 -13.66
N ALA A 100 -9.33 -6.30 -13.03
CA ALA A 100 -9.88 -6.40 -11.68
C ALA A 100 -10.99 -7.48 -11.60
N ARG A 101 -11.91 -7.49 -12.58
CA ARG A 101 -12.97 -8.49 -12.70
C ARG A 101 -12.43 -9.91 -12.90
N LEU A 102 -11.44 -10.04 -13.78
CA LEU A 102 -10.89 -11.34 -14.16
C LEU A 102 -10.09 -12.00 -13.02
N HIS A 103 -9.28 -11.22 -12.29
CA HIS A 103 -8.34 -11.74 -11.30
C HIS A 103 -8.89 -11.70 -9.87
N PHE A 104 -9.66 -10.67 -9.51
CA PHE A 104 -10.13 -10.46 -8.13
C PHE A 104 -11.63 -10.74 -7.94
N LYS A 105 -12.35 -11.18 -8.99
CA LYS A 105 -13.80 -11.53 -8.95
C LYS A 105 -14.70 -10.40 -8.43
N ILE A 106 -14.32 -9.15 -8.66
CA ILE A 106 -15.00 -7.93 -8.19
C ILE A 106 -15.63 -7.18 -9.36
N GLN A 107 -16.69 -6.40 -9.09
CA GLN A 107 -17.42 -5.68 -10.14
C GLN A 107 -16.81 -4.31 -10.46
N ASP A 108 -16.28 -3.64 -9.44
CA ASP A 108 -15.69 -2.30 -9.53
C ASP A 108 -14.44 -2.15 -8.62
N LEU A 109 -13.74 -1.02 -8.77
CA LEU A 109 -12.55 -0.70 -7.98
C LEU A 109 -12.88 -0.26 -6.54
N GLY A 110 -14.12 0.15 -6.26
CA GLY A 110 -14.55 0.54 -4.91
C GLY A 110 -14.68 -0.69 -4.01
N ASP A 111 -15.21 -1.78 -4.54
CA ASP A 111 -15.29 -3.07 -3.87
C ASP A 111 -13.90 -3.68 -3.68
N LEU A 112 -13.00 -3.50 -4.64
CA LEU A 112 -11.58 -3.84 -4.47
C LEU A 112 -10.99 -3.09 -3.26
N ALA A 113 -11.20 -1.78 -3.19
CA ALA A 113 -10.67 -0.95 -2.12
C ALA A 113 -11.18 -1.40 -0.74
N LYS A 114 -12.47 -1.71 -0.62
CA LYS A 114 -13.07 -2.24 0.62
C LYS A 114 -12.45 -3.58 1.02
N GLN A 115 -12.26 -4.50 0.07
CA GLN A 115 -11.64 -5.80 0.35
C GLN A 115 -10.17 -5.67 0.80
N ILE A 116 -9.42 -4.76 0.18
CA ILE A 116 -8.02 -4.51 0.55
C ILE A 116 -7.93 -3.93 1.97
N ILE A 117 -8.78 -2.96 2.30
CA ILE A 117 -8.81 -2.37 3.65
C ILE A 117 -9.33 -3.37 4.68
N GLY A 118 -10.28 -4.22 4.30
CA GLY A 118 -10.76 -5.35 5.10
C GLY A 118 -9.73 -6.46 5.29
N GLY A 119 -8.58 -6.40 4.61
CA GLY A 119 -7.50 -7.38 4.76
C GLY A 119 -7.70 -8.69 3.99
N GLU A 120 -8.63 -8.73 3.04
CA GLU A 120 -8.94 -9.94 2.24
C GLU A 120 -7.97 -10.14 1.06
N GLN A 121 -7.39 -9.05 0.53
CA GLN A 121 -6.63 -9.04 -0.74
C GLN A 121 -5.22 -8.41 -0.62
N THR A 122 -4.63 -8.36 0.58
CA THR A 122 -3.38 -7.58 0.81
C THR A 122 -2.14 -8.21 0.17
N ASN A 123 -2.12 -9.51 -0.10
CA ASN A 123 -0.90 -10.21 -0.54
C ASN A 123 -0.55 -9.98 -2.02
N ASP A 124 -1.52 -9.69 -2.90
CA ASP A 124 -1.30 -9.65 -4.35
C ASP A 124 -1.09 -8.23 -4.92
N LEU A 125 -1.25 -7.18 -4.10
CA LEU A 125 -0.92 -5.80 -4.49
C LEU A 125 0.47 -5.36 -4.06
N VAL A 126 1.20 -6.25 -3.39
CA VAL A 126 2.65 -6.25 -3.50
C VAL A 126 2.92 -6.49 -4.98
N VAL A 127 3.29 -5.42 -5.68
CA VAL A 127 3.94 -5.51 -7.00
C VAL A 127 4.98 -6.61 -6.90
N ASP A 128 4.60 -7.78 -7.41
CA ASP A 128 5.34 -9.01 -7.20
C ASP A 128 6.77 -8.84 -7.71
N GLU A 129 7.71 -9.45 -6.99
CA GLU A 129 9.15 -9.34 -7.23
C GLU A 129 9.60 -9.90 -8.60
N GLU A 130 8.71 -10.43 -9.42
CA GLU A 130 9.07 -11.15 -10.65
C GLU A 130 9.45 -10.29 -11.86
N TYR A 131 9.26 -8.96 -11.84
CA TYR A 131 9.70 -8.09 -12.95
C TYR A 131 10.78 -7.07 -12.57
N ARG A 132 11.57 -7.36 -11.52
CA ARG A 132 12.76 -6.56 -11.16
C ARG A 132 13.94 -6.71 -12.14
N TYR A 133 13.78 -7.52 -13.18
CA TYR A 133 14.72 -7.61 -14.29
C TYR A 133 13.98 -7.33 -15.58
N LEU A 134 14.02 -6.08 -16.04
CA LEU A 134 14.23 -5.69 -17.43
C LEU A 134 14.47 -4.17 -17.41
N LYS A 135 15.73 -3.79 -17.60
CA LYS A 135 16.11 -2.44 -18.05
C LYS A 135 15.66 -2.23 -19.48
#